data_AF-A0A7Y0S1G9-F1
#
_entry.id   AF-A0A7Y0S1G9-F1
#
_cell.length_a   1.000
_cell.length_b   1.000
_cell.length_c   1.000
_cell.angle_alpha   90.00
_cell.angle_beta   90.00
_cell.angle_gamma   90.00
#
_symmetry.space_group_name_H-M   'P 1'
#
loop_
_entity.id
_entity.type
_entity.pdbx_description
1 polymer ?
#
loop_
_entity_poly.entity_id
_entity_poly.type
_entity_poly.pdbx_seq_one_letter_code
_entity_poly.pdbx_strand_id
1 'polypeptide(L)'
;MKKSLCCALLLTASFSTFAAAKTEQQIADIVNRTITPLMQEQAIPGMAVAVIYQGKPYYFTWGKADIANNHPVTQQTLFELGSVSKTFNGVLGGDAIARGEIKLSDPVTKYWPELTG
;
A
#
# COMPACT_ATOMS: atom_id res chain seq x y z
N MET A 1 -60.53 6.30 -16.31
CA MET A 1 -59.54 6.61 -15.24
C MET A 1 -58.58 5.44 -14.98
N LYS A 2 -57.99 4.83 -16.03
CA LYS A 2 -57.13 3.63 -15.90
C LYS A 2 -55.73 3.77 -16.54
N LYS A 3 -55.37 4.97 -17.04
CA LYS A 3 -54.08 5.22 -17.69
C LYS A 3 -53.04 5.93 -16.80
N SER A 4 -53.44 6.50 -15.66
CA SER A 4 -52.52 7.17 -14.73
C SER A 4 -51.86 6.23 -13.72
N LEU A 5 -52.24 4.95 -13.66
CA LEU A 5 -51.72 4.02 -12.66
C LEU A 5 -50.41 3.33 -13.06
N CYS A 6 -50.02 3.39 -14.35
CA CYS A 6 -48.78 2.74 -14.83
C CYS A 6 -47.51 3.55 -14.58
N CYS A 7 -47.58 4.88 -14.37
CA CYS A 7 -46.39 5.69 -14.13
C CYS A 7 -45.88 5.65 -12.68
N ALA A 8 -46.72 5.22 -11.72
CA ALA A 8 -46.31 5.17 -10.31
C ALA A 8 -45.43 3.94 -9.96
N LEU A 9 -45.39 2.91 -10.83
CA LEU A 9 -44.61 1.69 -10.58
C LEU A 9 -43.16 1.75 -11.11
N LEU A 10 -42.81 2.76 -11.89
CA LEU A 10 -41.47 2.89 -12.50
C LEU A 10 -40.51 3.80 -11.72
N LEU A 11 -40.96 4.44 -10.64
CA LEU A 11 -40.14 5.39 -9.85
C LEU A 11 -39.37 4.76 -8.67
N THR A 12 -39.52 3.47 -8.39
CA THR A 12 -38.84 2.82 -7.24
C THR A 12 -37.56 2.05 -7.61
N ALA A 13 -37.12 2.09 -8.87
CA ALA A 13 -35.92 1.37 -9.32
C ALA A 13 -34.61 2.18 -9.22
N SER A 14 -34.64 3.36 -8.62
CA SER A 14 -33.44 4.17 -8.34
C SER A 14 -32.88 3.89 -6.95
N PHE A 15 -32.73 2.62 -6.58
CA PHE A 15 -31.81 2.27 -5.50
C PHE A 15 -30.41 2.34 -6.10
N SER A 16 -29.69 3.41 -5.76
CA SER A 16 -28.25 3.51 -5.96
C SER A 16 -27.60 2.23 -5.44
N THR A 17 -27.18 1.36 -6.33
CA THR A 17 -26.36 0.21 -5.99
C THR A 17 -25.04 0.75 -5.48
N PHE A 18 -24.87 0.79 -4.15
CA PHE A 18 -23.55 0.95 -3.57
C PHE A 18 -22.69 -0.19 -4.12
N ALA A 19 -21.62 0.15 -4.84
CA ALA A 19 -20.69 -0.84 -5.35
C ALA A 19 -20.19 -1.67 -4.16
N ALA A 20 -20.47 -2.98 -4.18
CA ALA A 20 -20.01 -3.88 -3.14
C ALA A 20 -18.48 -3.83 -3.07
N ALA A 21 -17.95 -3.95 -1.85
CA ALA A 21 -16.51 -4.11 -1.64
C ALA A 21 -15.98 -5.27 -2.48
N LYS A 22 -14.75 -5.14 -2.99
CA LYS A 22 -14.11 -6.26 -3.68
C LYS A 22 -13.95 -7.44 -2.72
N THR A 23 -14.24 -8.63 -3.20
CA THR A 23 -13.99 -9.86 -2.45
C THR A 23 -12.49 -10.15 -2.37
N GLU A 24 -12.10 -10.99 -1.41
CA GLU A 24 -10.71 -11.46 -1.28
C GLU A 24 -10.21 -12.11 -2.58
N GLN A 25 -11.04 -12.93 -3.23
CA GLN A 25 -10.71 -13.54 -4.52
C GLN A 25 -10.47 -12.48 -5.60
N GLN A 26 -11.31 -11.45 -5.69
CA GLN A 26 -11.13 -10.38 -6.67
C GLN A 26 -9.85 -9.57 -6.43
N ILE A 27 -9.45 -9.37 -5.17
CA ILE A 27 -8.18 -8.73 -4.82
C ILE A 27 -7.02 -9.64 -5.25
N ALA A 28 -7.09 -10.93 -4.91
CA ALA A 28 -6.08 -11.91 -5.29
C ALA A 28 -5.91 -11.99 -6.81
N ASP A 29 -6.99 -12.01 -7.58
CA ASP A 29 -6.96 -12.07 -9.04
C ASP A 29 -6.28 -10.83 -9.64
N ILE A 30 -6.59 -9.63 -9.11
CA ILE A 30 -5.94 -8.38 -9.54
C ILE A 30 -4.44 -8.45 -9.27
N VAL A 31 -4.05 -8.81 -8.04
CA VAL A 31 -2.64 -8.87 -7.65
C VAL A 31 -1.91 -9.92 -8.49
N ASN A 32 -2.44 -11.14 -8.62
CA ASN A 32 -1.83 -12.22 -9.40
C ASN A 32 -1.64 -11.83 -10.87
N ARG A 33 -2.64 -11.20 -11.48
CA ARG A 33 -2.58 -10.74 -12.88
C ARG A 33 -1.53 -9.65 -13.09
N THR A 34 -1.23 -8.83 -12.08
CA THR A 34 -0.21 -7.78 -12.16
C THR A 34 1.19 -8.31 -11.85
N ILE A 35 1.34 -9.12 -10.80
CA ILE A 35 2.65 -9.51 -10.28
C ILE A 35 3.25 -10.69 -11.04
N THR A 36 2.44 -11.67 -11.46
CA THR A 36 2.97 -12.88 -12.14
C THR A 36 3.73 -12.54 -13.43
N PRO A 37 3.22 -11.68 -14.33
CA PRO A 37 3.98 -11.28 -15.52
C PRO A 37 5.25 -10.51 -15.14
N LEU A 38 5.18 -9.59 -14.16
CA LEU A 38 6.33 -8.81 -13.71
C LEU A 38 7.47 -9.70 -13.18
N MET A 39 7.12 -10.72 -12.39
CA MET A 39 8.08 -11.70 -11.87
C MET A 39 8.85 -12.38 -13.01
N GLN A 40 8.16 -12.75 -14.09
CA GLN A 40 8.77 -13.41 -15.26
C GLN A 40 9.60 -12.43 -16.08
N GLU A 41 9.04 -11.27 -16.42
CA GLU A 41 9.63 -10.29 -17.34
C GLU A 41 10.92 -9.69 -16.78
N GLN A 42 11.00 -9.56 -15.46
CA GLN A 42 12.16 -9.00 -14.76
C GLN A 42 13.03 -10.06 -14.06
N ALA A 43 12.72 -11.35 -14.27
CA ALA A 43 13.41 -12.47 -13.62
C ALA A 43 13.56 -12.29 -12.09
N ILE A 44 12.50 -11.80 -11.42
CA ILE A 44 12.52 -11.53 -9.98
C ILE A 44 12.50 -12.86 -9.23
N PRO A 45 13.48 -13.15 -8.35
CA PRO A 45 13.55 -14.45 -7.67
C PRO A 45 12.43 -14.68 -6.66
N GLY A 46 11.97 -13.62 -5.99
CA GLY A 46 10.95 -13.69 -4.96
C GLY A 46 10.37 -12.32 -4.64
N MET A 47 9.10 -12.28 -4.25
CA MET A 47 8.38 -11.05 -3.93
C MET A 47 7.32 -11.31 -2.86
N ALA A 48 7.18 -10.36 -1.93
CA ALA A 48 6.05 -10.29 -1.00
C ALA A 48 5.25 -9.01 -1.29
N VAL A 49 3.93 -9.14 -1.38
CA VAL A 49 3.00 -8.02 -1.61
C VAL A 49 1.96 -8.00 -0.50
N ALA A 50 1.83 -6.84 0.15
CA ALA A 50 0.77 -6.57 1.10
C ALA A 50 -0.18 -5.50 0.52
N VAL A 51 -1.48 -5.77 0.55
CA VAL A 51 -2.53 -4.82 0.16
C VAL A 51 -3.40 -4.55 1.37
N ILE A 52 -3.51 -3.30 1.79
CA ILE A 52 -4.49 -2.88 2.80
C ILE A 52 -5.70 -2.33 2.06
N TYR A 53 -6.83 -3.04 2.13
CA TYR A 53 -8.08 -2.64 1.50
C TYR A 53 -9.21 -2.66 2.53
N GLN A 54 -9.90 -1.52 2.66
CA GLN A 54 -10.94 -1.31 3.68
C GLN A 54 -10.47 -1.67 5.11
N GLY A 55 -9.23 -1.29 5.45
CA GLY A 55 -8.64 -1.56 6.76
C GLY A 55 -8.20 -3.00 7.00
N LYS A 56 -8.48 -3.94 6.08
CA LYS A 56 -8.03 -5.33 6.17
C LYS A 56 -6.76 -5.55 5.33
N PRO A 57 -5.69 -6.14 5.89
CA PRO A 57 -4.53 -6.52 5.13
C PRO A 57 -4.76 -7.86 4.39
N TYR A 58 -4.18 -7.96 3.19
CA TYR A 58 -4.12 -9.16 2.38
C TYR A 58 -2.67 -9.35 1.93
N TYR A 59 -2.16 -10.58 2.00
CA TYR A 59 -0.75 -10.87 1.75
C TYR A 59 -0.59 -11.94 0.68
N PHE A 60 0.36 -11.72 -0.21
CA PHE A 60 0.65 -12.61 -1.33
C PHE A 60 2.17 -12.75 -1.47
N THR A 61 2.65 -13.96 -1.75
CA THR A 61 4.09 -14.26 -1.82
C THR A 61 4.40 -15.11 -3.04
N TRP A 62 5.52 -14.84 -3.69
CA TRP A 62 6.04 -15.62 -4.82
C TRP A 62 7.51 -15.96 -4.61
N GLY A 63 7.93 -17.09 -5.16
CA GLY A 63 9.33 -17.42 -5.35
C GLY A 63 10.11 -17.64 -4.06
N LYS A 64 11.40 -17.29 -4.11
CA LYS A 64 12.39 -17.63 -3.09
C LYS A 64 13.09 -16.37 -2.57
N ALA A 65 13.25 -16.32 -1.25
CA ALA A 65 14.09 -15.32 -0.59
C ALA A 65 15.58 -15.68 -0.73
N ASP A 66 15.89 -16.98 -0.83
CA ASP A 66 17.22 -17.50 -1.05
C ASP A 66 17.17 -18.61 -2.11
N ILE A 67 17.78 -18.36 -3.26
CA ILE A 67 17.80 -19.31 -4.38
C ILE A 67 18.67 -20.51 -4.04
N ALA A 68 19.84 -20.29 -3.43
CA ALA A 68 20.84 -21.31 -3.17
C ALA A 68 20.34 -22.31 -2.13
N ASN A 69 19.72 -21.82 -1.06
CA ASN A 69 19.18 -22.65 0.02
C ASN A 69 17.71 -23.04 -0.18
N ASN A 70 17.11 -22.67 -1.31
CA ASN A 70 15.72 -22.97 -1.64
C ASN A 70 14.71 -22.45 -0.61
N HIS A 71 14.97 -21.32 0.03
CA HIS A 71 14.07 -20.77 1.04
C HIS A 71 12.96 -19.94 0.38
N PRO A 72 11.67 -20.23 0.66
CA PRO A 72 10.57 -19.49 0.08
C PRO A 72 10.48 -18.07 0.65
N VAL A 73 9.91 -17.15 -0.13
CA VAL A 73 9.43 -15.89 0.44
C VAL A 73 8.23 -16.17 1.34
N THR A 74 8.22 -15.56 2.52
CA THR A 74 7.10 -15.58 3.47
C THR A 74 6.71 -14.14 3.80
N GLN A 75 5.61 -13.97 4.55
CA GLN A 75 5.21 -12.66 5.05
C GLN A 75 6.23 -12.06 6.04
N GLN A 76 7.13 -12.88 6.58
CA GLN A 76 8.15 -12.49 7.54
C GLN A 76 9.54 -12.34 6.91
N THR A 77 9.68 -12.56 5.59
CA THR A 77 10.95 -12.34 4.90
C THR A 77 11.36 -10.88 4.99
N LEU A 78 12.60 -10.65 5.43
CA LEU A 78 13.19 -9.31 5.45
C LEU A 78 13.71 -8.95 4.05
N PHE A 79 13.34 -7.76 3.58
CA PHE A 79 13.85 -7.17 2.35
C PHE A 79 14.54 -5.84 2.67
N GLU A 80 15.57 -5.50 1.91
CA GLU A 80 16.17 -4.17 1.97
C GLU A 80 15.19 -3.14 1.40
N LEU A 81 14.77 -2.16 2.22
CA LEU A 81 13.78 -1.16 1.83
C LEU A 81 14.35 0.02 1.02
N GLY A 82 15.67 0.18 1.00
CA GLY A 82 16.35 1.28 0.31
C GLY A 82 15.80 2.66 0.71
N SER A 83 15.46 3.50 -0.27
CA SER A 83 14.95 4.85 0.00
C SER A 83 13.59 4.89 0.70
N VAL A 84 12.83 3.79 0.76
CA VAL A 84 11.62 3.72 1.59
C VAL A 84 11.96 3.93 3.06
N SER A 85 13.17 3.58 3.52
CA SER A 85 13.64 3.86 4.88
C SER A 85 13.60 5.36 5.25
N LYS A 86 13.63 6.28 4.26
CA LYS A 86 13.54 7.73 4.52
C LYS A 86 12.18 8.16 5.04
N THR A 87 11.10 7.40 4.81
CA THR A 87 9.80 7.71 5.42
C THR A 87 9.86 7.55 6.93
N PHE A 88 10.55 6.50 7.43
CA PHE A 88 10.82 6.30 8.85
C PHE A 88 11.69 7.42 9.41
N ASN A 89 12.75 7.82 8.69
CA ASN A 89 13.58 8.96 9.11
C ASN A 89 12.79 10.28 9.13
N GLY A 90 11.86 10.46 8.19
CA GLY A 90 10.94 11.60 8.16
C GLY A 90 10.02 11.61 9.38
N VAL A 91 9.47 10.46 9.78
CA VAL A 91 8.69 10.31 11.01
C VAL A 91 9.53 10.62 12.24
N LEU A 92 10.78 10.12 12.31
CA LEU A 92 11.71 10.46 13.38
C LEU A 92 11.97 11.97 13.46
N GLY A 93 12.17 12.64 12.32
CA GLY A 93 12.30 14.10 12.28
C GLY A 93 11.02 14.82 12.73
N GLY A 94 9.86 14.35 12.30
CA GLY A 94 8.55 14.87 12.74
C GLY A 94 8.33 14.72 14.24
N ASP A 95 8.73 13.60 14.82
CA ASP A 95 8.69 13.35 16.26
C ASP A 95 9.63 14.31 17.03
N ALA A 96 10.86 14.50 16.55
CA ALA A 96 11.79 15.48 17.14
C ALA A 96 11.22 16.93 17.10
N ILE A 97 10.51 17.30 16.02
CA ILE A 97 9.81 18.58 15.93
C ILE A 97 8.67 18.66 16.95
N ALA A 98 7.86 17.61 17.07
CA ALA A 98 6.76 17.56 18.04
C ALA A 98 7.26 17.63 19.49
N ARG A 99 8.43 17.07 19.78
CA ARG A 99 9.12 17.17 21.09
C ARG A 99 9.83 18.51 21.31
N GLY A 100 9.83 19.41 20.31
CA GLY A 100 10.46 20.73 20.39
C GLY A 100 11.99 20.71 20.33
N GLU A 101 12.59 19.59 19.93
CA GLU A 101 14.05 19.40 19.85
C GLU A 101 14.64 20.12 18.65
N ILE A 102 13.91 20.16 17.53
CA ILE A 102 14.28 20.88 16.31
C ILE A 102 13.09 21.64 15.73
N LYS A 103 13.36 22.65 14.90
CA LYS A 103 12.37 23.31 14.03
C LYS A 103 12.80 23.17 12.58
N LEU A 104 11.84 23.01 11.66
CA LEU A 104 12.13 22.98 10.23
C LEU A 104 12.82 24.25 9.72
N SER A 105 12.58 25.38 10.37
CA SER A 105 13.19 26.68 10.04
C SER A 105 14.54 26.93 10.71
N ASP A 106 15.00 26.03 11.59
CA ASP A 106 16.32 26.20 12.18
C ASP A 106 17.39 26.04 11.10
N PRO A 107 18.40 26.93 11.05
CA PRO A 107 19.54 26.70 10.17
C PRO A 107 20.31 25.48 10.68
N VAL A 108 20.87 24.68 9.77
CA VAL A 108 21.64 23.47 10.15
C VAL A 108 22.83 23.84 11.08
N THR A 109 23.42 25.03 10.90
CA THR A 109 24.50 25.55 11.74
C THR A 109 24.13 25.70 13.22
N LYS A 110 22.83 25.75 13.56
CA LYS A 110 22.36 25.70 14.96
C LYS A 110 22.74 24.38 15.65
N TYR A 111 22.76 23.28 14.90
CA TYR A 111 23.07 21.93 15.40
C TYR A 111 24.46 21.44 15.00
N TRP A 112 25.03 22.02 13.95
CA TRP A 112 26.36 21.67 13.44
C TRP A 112 27.18 22.93 13.09
N PRO A 113 27.80 23.59 14.10
CA PRO A 113 28.45 24.89 13.92
C PRO A 113 29.60 24.90 12.90
N GLU A 114 30.25 23.77 12.65
CA GLU A 114 31.33 23.61 11.67
C GLU A 114 30.89 23.84 10.23
N LEU A 115 29.57 23.86 9.96
CA LEU A 115 29.01 24.22 8.66
C LEU A 115 28.86 25.74 8.47
N THR A 116 29.36 26.54 9.41
CA THR A 116 29.44 27.99 9.25
C THR A 116 30.56 28.33 8.26
N GLY A 117 30.19 28.85 7.09
CA GLY A 117 31.10 29.37 6.07
C GLY A 117 31.48 30.83 6.28
#